data_AF-A0A6F9CND1-F1
#
_entry.id   AF-A0A6F9CND1-F1
#
_cell.length_a   1.000
_cell.length_b   1.000
_cell.length_c   1.000
_cell.angle_alpha   90.00
_cell.angle_beta   90.00
_cell.angle_gamma   90.00
#
_symmetry.space_group_name_H-M   'P 1'
#
loop_
_entity.id
_entity.type
_entity.pdbx_description
1 polymer ?
#
loop_
_entity_poly.entity_id
_entity_poly.type
_entity_poly.pdbx_seq_one_letter_code
_entity_poly.pdbx_strand_id
1 'polypeptide(L)'
;ISMGQMLQEFGKFLGLFLLVLISFTIGLTQLYGKDQKDPAKSPAKDCEGIFCKQQSNDAFHTFMGTCYALFWYIFSLAHVALFVTRINYTEELRSFVGALIVGTYNIVVVIVLTKLLVAMLHKSFRQIANHEDKEWKFACAKLWLSYFDEKCTLPPPFNILPSPKTVCYLLTSMSKWICSHTSTGKVKRQHSLKKWRNLKQKRNENYQKIICYLVHRYLTSTRQKMQSTDQATVENLNHLRQDLSKFRNEMRDLLGFRTSKYTMFYPRS
;
A
#
# COMPACT_ATOMS: atom_id res chain seq x y z
N ILE A 1 2.30 -7.56 2.94
CA ILE A 1 1.49 -6.35 2.60
C ILE A 1 2.33 -5.36 1.81
N SER A 2 3.50 -4.96 2.33
CA SER A 2 4.50 -4.15 1.61
C SER A 2 4.79 -4.62 0.17
N MET A 3 4.97 -5.92 -0.04
CA MET A 3 5.24 -6.47 -1.38
C MET A 3 4.07 -6.28 -2.37
N GLY A 4 2.81 -6.30 -1.90
CA GLY A 4 1.64 -6.14 -2.77
C GLY A 4 1.48 -4.72 -3.31
N GLN A 5 1.76 -3.72 -2.47
CA GLN A 5 1.74 -2.30 -2.89
C GLN A 5 2.87 -2.01 -3.90
N MET A 6 4.07 -2.54 -3.66
CA MET A 6 5.18 -2.43 -4.62
C MET A 6 4.85 -3.11 -5.96
N LEU A 7 4.17 -4.25 -5.93
CA LEU A 7 3.81 -5.01 -7.13
C LEU A 7 2.80 -4.27 -8.01
N GLN A 8 1.92 -3.45 -7.42
CA GLN A 8 1.01 -2.58 -8.17
C GLN A 8 1.76 -1.49 -8.94
N GLU A 9 2.74 -0.83 -8.31
CA GLU A 9 3.59 0.17 -8.98
C GLU A 9 4.50 -0.47 -10.03
N PHE A 10 5.04 -1.66 -9.74
CA PHE A 10 5.76 -2.49 -10.71
C PHE A 10 4.89 -2.85 -11.92
N GLY A 11 3.62 -3.19 -11.71
CA GLY A 11 2.68 -3.50 -12.79
C GLY A 11 2.46 -2.32 -13.75
N LYS A 12 2.37 -1.09 -13.26
CA LYS A 12 2.29 0.11 -14.11
C LYS A 12 3.53 0.27 -14.97
N PHE A 13 4.71 0.04 -14.39
CA PHE A 13 5.98 0.08 -15.11
C PHE A 13 6.08 -1.03 -16.17
N LEU A 14 5.62 -2.25 -15.83
CA LEU A 14 5.58 -3.38 -16.76
C LEU A 14 4.69 -3.07 -17.99
N GLY A 15 3.59 -2.34 -17.80
CA GLY A 15 2.75 -1.87 -18.90
C GLY A 15 3.51 -0.95 -19.88
N LEU A 16 4.28 0.01 -19.37
CA LEU A 16 5.15 0.87 -20.19
C LEU A 16 6.21 0.07 -20.94
N PHE A 17 6.83 -0.90 -20.27
CA PHE A 17 7.80 -1.79 -20.88
C PHE A 17 7.20 -2.61 -22.03
N LEU A 18 6.00 -3.19 -21.84
CA LEU A 18 5.32 -3.95 -22.88
C LEU A 18 4.93 -3.09 -24.08
N LEU A 19 4.53 -1.83 -23.86
CA LEU A 19 4.24 -0.89 -24.95
C LEU A 19 5.48 -0.63 -25.82
N VAL A 20 6.64 -0.39 -25.18
CA VAL A 20 7.91 -0.24 -25.89
C VAL A 20 8.24 -1.52 -26.65
N LEU A 21 8.14 -2.69 -26.00
CA LEU A 21 8.43 -3.97 -26.63
C LEU A 21 7.57 -4.20 -27.88
N ILE A 22 6.26 -3.96 -27.81
CA ILE A 22 5.35 -4.12 -28.96
C ILE A 22 5.70 -3.14 -30.08
N SER A 23 6.00 -1.87 -29.76
CA SER A 23 6.36 -0.85 -30.75
C SER A 23 7.60 -1.25 -31.57
N PHE A 24 8.66 -1.69 -30.89
CA PHE A 24 9.88 -2.16 -31.55
C PHE A 24 9.69 -3.50 -32.26
N THR A 25 8.83 -4.38 -31.74
CA THR A 25 8.46 -5.65 -32.39
C THR A 25 7.81 -5.39 -33.75
N ILE A 26 6.87 -4.45 -33.82
CA ILE A 26 6.22 -4.07 -35.09
C ILE A 26 7.25 -3.48 -36.06
N GLY A 27 8.14 -2.60 -35.58
CA GLY A 27 9.19 -2.00 -36.40
C GLY A 27 10.13 -3.02 -37.05
N LEU A 28 10.61 -4.00 -36.28
CA LEU A 28 11.49 -5.06 -36.80
C LEU A 28 10.75 -6.06 -37.68
N THR A 29 9.51 -6.42 -37.32
CA THR A 29 8.70 -7.33 -38.14
C THR A 29 8.35 -6.70 -39.49
N GLN A 30 8.15 -5.39 -39.57
CA GLN A 30 7.95 -4.69 -40.86
C GLN A 30 9.24 -4.58 -41.69
N LEU A 31 10.40 -4.42 -41.02
CA LEU A 31 11.70 -4.32 -41.69
C LEU A 31 12.15 -5.65 -42.30
N TYR A 32 11.92 -6.77 -41.60
CA TYR A 32 12.37 -8.11 -42.02
C TYR A 32 11.24 -9.00 -42.57
N GLY A 33 9.96 -8.70 -42.31
CA GLY A 33 8.82 -9.57 -42.69
C GLY A 33 8.49 -9.65 -44.17
N LYS A 34 9.13 -8.84 -45.03
CA LYS A 34 8.86 -8.83 -46.48
C LYS A 34 9.68 -9.84 -47.30
N ASP A 35 10.75 -10.39 -46.74
CA ASP A 35 11.56 -11.40 -47.43
C ASP A 35 10.95 -12.78 -47.15
N GLN A 36 9.96 -13.17 -47.95
CA GLN A 36 9.37 -14.50 -47.89
C GLN A 36 10.39 -15.52 -48.44
N LYS A 37 10.67 -16.55 -47.63
CA LYS A 37 11.57 -17.68 -47.93
C LYS A 37 11.51 -18.10 -49.41
N ASP A 38 12.57 -17.85 -50.17
CA ASP A 38 12.82 -18.60 -51.40
C ASP A 38 12.89 -20.10 -51.04
N PRO A 39 11.99 -20.95 -51.55
CA PRO A 39 11.96 -22.38 -51.21
C PRO A 39 13.22 -23.14 -51.72
N ALA A 40 14.09 -22.50 -52.49
CA ALA A 40 15.26 -23.09 -53.15
C ALA A 40 16.54 -23.13 -52.30
N LYS A 41 16.57 -22.54 -51.09
CA LYS A 41 17.76 -22.50 -50.22
C LYS A 41 17.48 -23.02 -48.80
N SER A 42 16.91 -24.21 -48.67
CA SER A 42 16.75 -24.87 -47.38
C SER A 42 17.90 -25.85 -47.10
N PRO A 43 18.94 -25.49 -46.32
CA PRO A 43 19.70 -26.51 -45.61
C PRO A 43 18.85 -26.99 -44.42
N ALA A 44 18.68 -28.30 -44.31
CA ALA A 44 18.21 -29.11 -43.17
C ALA A 44 17.29 -28.44 -42.11
N LYS A 45 16.04 -28.91 -42.10
CA LYS A 45 14.87 -28.54 -41.28
C LYS A 45 14.94 -28.76 -39.75
N ASP A 46 16.09 -28.78 -39.10
CA ASP A 46 16.15 -29.22 -37.68
C ASP A 46 16.31 -28.11 -36.66
N CYS A 47 16.41 -26.84 -37.06
CA CYS A 47 16.47 -25.75 -36.10
C CYS A 47 15.95 -24.42 -36.66
N GLU A 48 14.72 -24.04 -36.28
CA GLU A 48 14.18 -22.69 -36.48
C GLU A 48 14.04 -21.96 -35.14
N GLY A 49 14.51 -20.72 -35.08
CA GLY A 49 14.32 -19.83 -33.93
C GLY A 49 15.63 -19.36 -33.27
N ILE A 50 15.47 -18.62 -32.16
CA ILE A 50 16.55 -17.87 -31.49
C ILE A 50 17.59 -18.79 -30.83
N PHE A 51 17.25 -20.05 -30.57
CA PHE A 51 18.09 -21.02 -29.87
C PHE A 51 18.97 -21.87 -30.81
N CYS A 52 19.00 -21.55 -32.10
CA CYS A 52 19.72 -22.32 -33.10
C CYS A 52 21.20 -21.93 -33.21
N LYS A 53 22.05 -22.94 -33.38
CA LYS A 53 23.51 -22.78 -33.54
C LYS A 53 23.88 -21.99 -34.80
N GLN A 54 23.05 -22.10 -35.85
CA GLN A 54 23.12 -21.30 -37.06
C GLN A 54 22.03 -20.22 -36.99
N GLN A 55 22.38 -19.02 -36.51
CA GLN A 55 21.42 -17.94 -36.35
C GLN A 55 21.10 -17.31 -37.71
N SER A 56 19.87 -17.53 -38.20
CA SER A 56 19.33 -16.85 -39.38
C SER A 56 18.37 -15.73 -38.95
N ASN A 57 18.15 -14.76 -39.85
CA ASN A 57 17.17 -13.67 -39.66
C ASN A 57 15.71 -14.17 -39.57
N ASP A 58 15.48 -15.49 -39.63
CA ASP A 58 14.15 -16.10 -39.59
C ASP A 58 13.37 -15.76 -38.31
N ALA A 59 14.07 -15.47 -37.22
CA ALA A 59 13.45 -15.07 -35.95
C ALA A 59 12.65 -13.76 -36.06
N PHE A 60 12.95 -12.89 -37.04
CA PHE A 60 12.32 -11.57 -37.19
C PHE A 60 11.17 -11.53 -38.22
N HIS A 61 10.91 -12.63 -38.94
CA HIS A 61 9.82 -12.69 -39.93
C HIS A 61 8.43 -12.74 -39.30
N THR A 62 8.31 -13.34 -38.11
CA THR A 62 7.04 -13.50 -37.41
C THR A 62 6.98 -12.58 -36.21
N PHE A 63 5.85 -11.87 -36.00
CA PHE A 63 5.65 -11.00 -34.84
C PHE A 63 5.98 -11.67 -33.50
N MET A 64 5.50 -12.90 -33.30
CA MET A 64 5.77 -13.66 -32.08
C MET A 64 7.25 -14.03 -31.94
N GLY A 65 7.93 -14.38 -33.03
CA GLY A 65 9.37 -14.65 -33.05
C GLY A 65 10.18 -13.42 -32.66
N THR A 66 9.85 -12.27 -33.24
CA THR A 66 10.46 -10.98 -32.92
C THR A 66 10.24 -10.59 -31.46
N CYS A 67 9.02 -10.78 -30.94
CA CYS A 67 8.66 -10.51 -29.55
C CYS A 67 9.51 -11.37 -28.57
N TYR A 68 9.61 -12.68 -28.83
CA TYR A 68 10.48 -13.57 -28.06
C TYR A 68 11.95 -13.18 -28.17
N ALA A 69 12.43 -12.81 -29.36
CA ALA A 69 13.80 -12.37 -29.57
C ALA A 69 14.13 -11.15 -28.71
N LEU A 70 13.32 -10.09 -28.83
CA LEU A 70 13.48 -8.86 -28.07
C LEU A 70 13.39 -9.08 -26.56
N PHE A 71 12.49 -9.95 -26.09
CA PHE A 71 12.42 -10.32 -24.67
C PHE A 71 13.73 -10.94 -24.17
N TRP A 72 14.31 -11.88 -24.91
CA TRP A 72 15.58 -12.52 -24.54
C TRP A 72 16.81 -11.61 -24.71
N TYR A 73 16.74 -10.59 -25.59
CA TYR A 73 17.78 -9.56 -25.71
C TYR A 73 17.98 -8.76 -24.42
N ILE A 74 16.93 -8.55 -23.62
CA ILE A 74 17.01 -7.80 -22.35
C ILE A 74 17.95 -8.49 -21.37
N PHE A 75 17.91 -9.82 -21.32
CA PHE A 75 18.77 -10.62 -20.46
C PHE A 75 20.17 -10.83 -21.06
N SER A 76 20.48 -10.21 -22.21
CA SER A 76 21.70 -10.46 -22.99
C SER A 76 21.93 -11.94 -23.33
N LEU A 77 20.88 -12.77 -23.30
CA LEU A 77 20.96 -14.20 -23.62
C LEU A 77 20.99 -14.43 -25.14
N ALA A 78 20.40 -13.51 -25.92
CA ALA A 78 20.59 -13.47 -27.35
C ALA A 78 21.94 -12.78 -27.64
N HIS A 79 22.98 -13.58 -27.86
CA HIS A 79 24.28 -13.08 -28.30
C HIS A 79 24.09 -12.13 -29.50
N VAL A 80 24.85 -11.04 -29.53
CA VAL A 80 25.01 -10.05 -30.62
C VAL A 80 25.34 -10.68 -32.00
N ALA A 81 25.48 -12.02 -32.06
CA ALA A 81 25.80 -12.82 -33.22
C ALA A 81 24.75 -12.76 -34.36
N LEU A 82 23.48 -12.43 -34.09
CA LEU A 82 22.51 -12.18 -35.17
C LEU A 82 22.89 -10.96 -36.03
N PHE A 83 23.66 -10.02 -35.50
CA PHE A 83 23.95 -8.76 -36.18
C PHE A 83 25.09 -8.83 -37.20
N VAL A 84 25.88 -9.90 -37.24
CA VAL A 84 27.16 -9.89 -37.99
C VAL A 84 27.24 -10.89 -39.16
N THR A 85 26.38 -11.91 -39.27
CA THR A 85 26.62 -12.98 -40.26
C THR A 85 25.64 -13.00 -41.43
N ARG A 86 25.79 -12.04 -42.35
CA ARG A 86 26.20 -12.26 -43.76
C ARG A 86 25.95 -10.98 -44.55
N ILE A 87 27.03 -10.21 -44.72
CA ILE A 87 27.07 -9.08 -45.65
C ILE A 87 26.97 -9.66 -47.06
N ASN A 88 25.77 -9.61 -47.65
CA ASN A 88 25.63 -9.58 -49.10
C ASN A 88 25.44 -8.12 -49.50
N TYR A 89 26.25 -7.66 -50.46
CA TYR A 89 26.44 -6.26 -50.87
C TYR A 89 25.16 -5.49 -51.26
N THR A 90 24.01 -6.14 -51.41
CA THR A 90 22.72 -5.52 -51.75
C THR A 90 21.83 -5.21 -50.52
N GLU A 91 22.18 -5.68 -49.32
CA GLU A 91 21.35 -5.54 -48.10
C GLU A 91 22.00 -4.69 -46.98
N GLU A 92 23.10 -4.00 -47.27
CA GLU A 92 23.89 -3.27 -46.26
C GLU A 92 23.07 -2.20 -45.51
N LEU A 93 22.23 -1.44 -46.21
CA LEU A 93 21.38 -0.41 -45.58
C LEU A 93 20.31 -1.01 -44.65
N ARG A 94 19.70 -2.13 -45.05
CA ARG A 94 18.65 -2.79 -44.25
C ARG A 94 19.26 -3.39 -42.98
N SER A 95 20.42 -4.03 -43.10
CA SER A 95 21.16 -4.57 -41.95
C SER A 95 21.60 -3.44 -41.01
N PHE A 96 22.13 -2.33 -41.56
CA PHE A 96 22.51 -1.17 -40.76
C PHE A 96 21.32 -0.55 -40.00
N VAL A 97 20.17 -0.38 -40.66
CA VAL A 97 18.95 0.15 -40.01
C VAL A 97 18.44 -0.80 -38.94
N GLY A 98 18.47 -2.12 -39.18
CA GLY A 98 18.16 -3.11 -38.15
C GLY A 98 19.07 -3.00 -36.93
N ALA A 99 20.37 -2.77 -37.15
CA ALA A 99 21.38 -2.63 -36.09
C ALA A 99 21.07 -1.44 -35.21
N LEU A 100 20.70 -0.34 -35.85
CA LEU A 100 20.32 0.89 -35.18
C LEU A 100 19.04 0.69 -34.35
N ILE A 101 18.02 0.03 -34.89
CA ILE A 101 16.75 -0.23 -34.17
C ILE A 101 16.97 -1.14 -32.96
N VAL A 102 17.74 -2.23 -33.12
CA VAL A 102 18.04 -3.14 -32.00
C VAL A 102 18.99 -2.50 -30.99
N GLY A 103 19.96 -1.71 -31.44
CA GLY A 103 20.87 -0.96 -30.57
C GLY A 103 20.14 0.08 -29.74
N THR A 104 19.25 0.86 -30.36
CA THR A 104 18.40 1.84 -29.65
C THR A 104 17.41 1.16 -28.71
N TYR A 105 16.81 0.03 -29.10
CA TYR A 105 15.99 -0.79 -28.21
C TYR A 105 16.76 -1.18 -26.94
N ASN A 106 17.99 -1.69 -27.08
CA ASN A 106 18.81 -2.07 -25.93
C ASN A 106 19.15 -0.87 -25.03
N ILE A 107 19.47 0.30 -25.60
CA ILE A 107 19.72 1.52 -24.81
C ILE A 107 18.46 1.92 -24.04
N VAL A 108 17.30 1.97 -24.69
CA VAL A 108 16.04 2.38 -24.05
C VAL A 108 15.60 1.37 -22.99
N VAL A 109 15.64 0.07 -23.30
CA VAL A 109 15.11 -0.96 -22.41
C VAL A 109 16.11 -1.37 -21.32
N VAL A 110 17.35 -1.67 -21.67
CA VAL A 110 18.34 -2.15 -20.70
C VAL A 110 18.85 -1.01 -19.83
N ILE A 111 19.11 0.18 -20.41
CA ILE A 111 19.70 1.29 -19.65
C ILE A 111 18.61 2.15 -19.04
N VAL A 112 17.73 2.77 -19.86
CA VAL A 112 16.79 3.77 -19.36
C VAL A 112 15.69 3.14 -18.51
N LEU A 113 14.97 2.15 -19.04
CA LEU A 113 13.87 1.50 -18.32
C LEU A 113 14.36 0.79 -17.05
N THR A 114 15.48 0.05 -17.07
CA THR A 114 16.02 -0.58 -15.86
C THR A 114 16.37 0.44 -14.78
N LYS A 115 16.98 1.58 -15.13
CA LYS A 115 17.32 2.63 -14.16
C LYS A 115 16.08 3.27 -13.55
N LEU A 116 15.05 3.49 -14.37
CA LEU A 116 13.75 3.99 -13.90
C LEU A 116 13.04 2.97 -13.01
N LEU A 117 13.10 1.68 -13.34
CA LEU A 117 12.53 0.60 -12.53
C LEU A 117 13.16 0.58 -11.14
N VAL A 118 14.48 0.58 -11.07
CA VAL A 118 15.22 0.59 -9.80
C VAL A 118 14.88 1.84 -8.98
N ALA A 119 14.82 3.01 -9.62
CA ALA A 119 14.45 4.25 -8.95
C ALA A 119 13.02 4.21 -8.38
N MET A 120 12.07 3.69 -9.15
CA MET A 120 10.68 3.53 -8.73
C MET A 120 10.54 2.53 -7.58
N LEU A 121 11.22 1.38 -7.65
CA LEU A 121 11.23 0.39 -6.59
C LEU A 121 11.81 0.95 -5.29
N HIS A 122 12.92 1.69 -5.36
CA HIS A 122 13.53 2.30 -4.18
C HIS A 122 12.66 3.40 -3.57
N LYS A 123 12.02 4.24 -4.40
CA LYS A 123 11.05 5.25 -3.94
C LYS A 123 9.85 4.59 -3.23
N SER A 124 9.27 3.56 -3.85
CA SER A 124 8.14 2.81 -3.29
C SER A 124 8.53 2.14 -1.97
N PHE A 125 9.72 1.52 -1.91
CA PHE A 125 10.23 0.92 -0.68
C PHE A 125 10.37 1.93 0.46
N ARG A 126 10.98 3.10 0.21
CA ARG A 126 11.11 4.14 1.25
C ARG A 126 9.77 4.66 1.77
N GLN A 127 8.78 4.80 0.89
CA GLN A 127 7.45 5.25 1.29
C GLN A 127 6.75 4.24 2.20
N ILE A 128 6.92 2.95 1.91
CA ILE A 128 6.29 1.85 2.65
C ILE A 128 7.01 1.60 3.98
N ALA A 129 8.35 1.67 4.01
CA ALA A 129 9.14 1.47 5.22
C ALA A 129 8.70 2.37 6.39
N ASN A 130 8.26 3.60 6.10
CA ASN A 130 7.76 4.55 7.12
C ASN A 130 6.49 4.08 7.86
N HIS A 131 5.72 3.15 7.28
CA HIS A 131 4.46 2.64 7.82
C HIS A 131 4.47 1.13 8.09
N GLU A 132 5.59 0.45 7.78
CA GLU A 132 5.71 -1.00 7.75
C GLU A 132 5.35 -1.65 9.09
N ASP A 133 5.87 -1.13 10.21
CA ASP A 133 5.58 -1.66 11.53
C ASP A 133 4.10 -1.66 11.88
N LYS A 134 3.37 -0.60 11.49
CA LYS A 134 1.94 -0.47 11.77
C LYS A 134 1.14 -1.42 10.89
N GLU A 135 1.45 -1.48 9.60
CA GLU A 135 0.76 -2.38 8.67
C GLU A 135 1.04 -3.85 9.00
N TRP A 136 2.28 -4.19 9.36
CA TRP A 136 2.66 -5.53 9.79
C TRP A 136 1.92 -5.93 11.07
N LYS A 137 1.92 -5.07 12.10
CA LYS A 137 1.17 -5.33 13.34
C LYS A 137 -0.32 -5.48 13.08
N PHE A 138 -0.89 -4.69 12.17
CA PHE A 138 -2.29 -4.83 11.76
C PHE A 138 -2.55 -6.17 11.05
N ALA A 139 -1.66 -6.58 10.14
CA ALA A 139 -1.74 -7.87 9.45
C ALA A 139 -1.68 -9.04 10.42
N CYS A 140 -0.71 -9.00 11.34
CA CYS A 140 -0.58 -9.98 12.40
C CYS A 140 -1.85 -10.01 13.26
N ALA A 141 -2.33 -8.86 13.75
CA ALA A 141 -3.55 -8.80 14.56
C ALA A 141 -4.76 -9.39 13.83
N LYS A 142 -4.90 -9.14 12.52
CA LYS A 142 -5.95 -9.74 11.68
C LYS A 142 -5.80 -11.26 11.58
N LEU A 143 -4.57 -11.76 11.42
CA LEU A 143 -4.29 -13.19 11.42
C LEU A 143 -4.65 -13.81 12.78
N TRP A 144 -4.16 -13.24 13.89
CA TRP A 144 -4.50 -13.68 15.24
C TRP A 144 -6.01 -13.68 15.47
N LEU A 145 -6.72 -12.62 15.05
CA LEU A 145 -8.19 -12.55 15.14
C LEU A 145 -8.87 -13.69 14.38
N SER A 146 -8.33 -14.10 13.22
CA SER A 146 -8.87 -15.25 12.49
C SER A 146 -8.72 -16.59 13.22
N TYR A 147 -7.72 -16.71 14.11
CA TYR A 147 -7.53 -17.89 14.96
C TYR A 147 -8.31 -17.81 16.29
N PHE A 148 -8.62 -16.61 16.79
CA PHE A 148 -9.41 -16.44 18.01
C PHE A 148 -10.90 -16.76 17.81
N ASP A 149 -11.43 -16.63 16.59
CA ASP A 149 -12.78 -17.11 16.28
C ASP A 149 -12.80 -18.64 16.46
N GLU A 150 -13.54 -19.13 17.47
CA GLU A 150 -13.66 -20.56 17.88
C GLU A 150 -14.23 -21.50 16.78
N LYS A 151 -14.32 -21.06 15.53
CA LYS A 151 -14.99 -21.76 14.43
C LYS A 151 -14.18 -22.93 13.87
N CYS A 152 -12.87 -22.99 14.13
CA CYS A 152 -11.98 -24.05 13.62
C CYS A 152 -11.16 -24.66 14.76
N THR A 153 -11.75 -25.60 15.50
CA THR A 153 -11.05 -26.31 16.60
C THR A 153 -10.02 -27.33 16.09
N LEU A 154 -10.07 -27.68 14.80
CA LEU A 154 -9.22 -28.68 14.15
C LEU A 154 -8.56 -28.06 12.89
N PRO A 155 -7.25 -28.25 12.67
CA PRO A 155 -6.60 -27.81 11.44
C PRO A 155 -7.08 -28.64 10.23
N PRO A 156 -7.15 -28.06 9.01
CA PRO A 156 -7.32 -28.86 7.79
C PRO A 156 -6.23 -29.95 7.69
N PRO A 157 -6.54 -31.20 7.29
CA PRO A 157 -7.82 -31.71 6.77
C PRO A 157 -8.80 -32.23 7.85
N PHE A 158 -8.43 -32.23 9.13
CA PHE A 158 -9.21 -32.83 10.23
C PHE A 158 -10.53 -32.12 10.56
N ASN A 159 -10.82 -30.98 9.91
CA ASN A 159 -12.08 -30.25 10.01
C ASN A 159 -13.26 -30.91 9.26
N ILE A 160 -13.02 -32.01 8.52
CA ILE A 160 -14.07 -32.74 7.79
C ILE A 160 -14.92 -33.61 8.73
N LEU A 161 -14.32 -34.13 9.81
CA LEU A 161 -15.04 -34.96 10.77
C LEU A 161 -15.75 -34.04 11.79
N PRO A 162 -17.09 -34.16 11.95
CA PRO A 162 -17.79 -33.38 12.95
C PRO A 162 -17.24 -33.71 14.34
N SER A 163 -16.78 -32.69 15.08
CA SER A 163 -16.18 -32.92 16.38
C SER A 163 -17.21 -33.55 17.35
N PRO A 164 -16.79 -34.45 18.25
CA PRO A 164 -17.68 -35.00 19.29
C PRO A 164 -18.34 -33.92 20.15
N LYS A 165 -17.66 -32.77 20.32
CA LYS A 165 -18.22 -31.60 20.99
C LYS A 165 -19.42 -31.03 20.24
N THR A 166 -19.34 -30.92 18.91
CA THR A 166 -20.44 -30.43 18.07
C THR A 166 -21.69 -31.31 18.21
N VAL A 167 -21.53 -32.63 18.22
CA VAL A 167 -22.64 -33.58 18.43
C VAL A 167 -23.26 -33.41 19.81
N CYS A 168 -22.45 -33.28 20.87
CA CYS A 168 -22.93 -33.03 22.22
C CYS A 168 -23.69 -31.69 22.35
N TYR A 169 -23.20 -30.62 21.71
CA TYR A 169 -23.89 -29.33 21.66
C TYR A 169 -25.23 -29.41 20.93
N LEU A 170 -25.33 -30.18 19.85
CA LEU A 170 -26.59 -30.40 19.12
C LEU A 170 -27.61 -31.14 19.99
N LEU A 171 -27.22 -32.24 20.62
CA LEU A 171 -28.12 -33.01 21.50
C LEU A 171 -28.61 -32.19 22.69
N THR A 172 -27.73 -31.43 23.34
CA THR A 172 -28.12 -30.54 24.44
C THR A 172 -28.98 -29.37 23.98
N SER A 173 -28.78 -28.86 22.76
CA SER A 173 -29.63 -27.83 22.16
C SER A 173 -31.03 -28.34 21.84
N MET A 174 -31.14 -29.57 21.32
CA MET A 174 -32.43 -30.24 21.09
C MET A 174 -33.18 -30.46 22.41
N SER A 175 -32.50 -30.95 23.46
CA SER A 175 -33.09 -31.11 24.79
C SER A 175 -33.57 -29.77 25.38
N LYS A 176 -32.76 -28.71 25.29
CA LYS A 176 -33.15 -27.36 25.73
C LYS A 176 -34.32 -26.79 24.94
N TRP A 177 -34.39 -27.08 23.64
CA TRP A 177 -35.49 -26.66 22.78
C TRP A 177 -36.80 -27.30 23.23
N ILE A 178 -36.81 -28.62 23.47
CA ILE A 178 -37.97 -29.38 24.00
C ILE A 178 -38.39 -28.84 25.37
N CYS A 179 -37.44 -28.65 26.30
CA CYS A 179 -37.72 -28.10 27.63
C CYS A 179 -38.16 -26.62 27.61
N SER A 180 -37.95 -25.88 26.52
CA SER A 180 -38.38 -24.49 26.40
C SER A 180 -39.89 -24.34 26.22
N HIS A 181 -40.57 -25.40 25.77
CA HIS A 181 -42.02 -25.45 25.65
C HIS A 181 -42.74 -25.65 27.00
N THR A 182 -42.03 -26.12 28.02
CA THR A 182 -42.55 -26.28 29.39
C THR A 182 -42.63 -24.93 30.12
N SER A 183 -43.64 -24.76 31.00
CA SER A 183 -43.82 -23.54 31.82
C SER A 183 -42.57 -23.15 32.62
N THR A 184 -41.88 -24.14 33.20
CA THR A 184 -40.63 -23.95 33.96
C THR A 184 -39.47 -23.47 33.08
N GLY A 185 -39.39 -23.91 31.82
CA GLY A 185 -38.40 -23.46 30.85
C GLY A 185 -38.60 -22.01 30.41
N LYS A 186 -39.86 -21.58 30.26
CA LYS A 186 -40.20 -20.17 29.94
C LYS A 186 -39.75 -19.20 31.03
N VAL A 187 -39.98 -19.54 32.31
CA VAL A 187 -39.55 -18.72 33.45
C VAL A 187 -38.02 -18.63 33.55
N LYS A 188 -37.31 -19.76 33.41
CA LYS A 188 -35.84 -19.79 33.39
C LYS A 188 -35.24 -18.94 32.26
N ARG A 189 -35.85 -18.98 31.07
CA ARG A 189 -35.44 -18.16 29.91
C ARG A 189 -35.65 -16.66 30.18
N GLN A 190 -36.80 -16.27 30.72
CA GLN A 190 -37.07 -14.87 31.06
C GLN A 190 -36.10 -14.32 32.11
N HIS A 191 -35.81 -15.09 33.17
CA HIS A 191 -34.82 -14.72 34.18
C HIS A 191 -33.41 -14.55 33.58
N SER A 192 -33.00 -15.48 32.72
CA SER A 192 -31.71 -15.43 32.03
C SER A 192 -31.59 -14.20 31.10
N LEU A 193 -32.67 -13.88 30.37
CA LEU A 193 -32.73 -12.69 29.52
C LEU A 193 -32.69 -11.39 30.33
N LYS A 194 -33.35 -11.35 31.50
CA LYS A 194 -33.28 -10.21 32.42
C LYS A 194 -31.86 -10.03 32.97
N LYS A 195 -31.21 -11.12 33.39
CA LYS A 195 -29.81 -11.12 33.82
C LYS A 195 -28.86 -10.61 32.72
N TRP A 196 -29.03 -11.09 31.49
CA TRP A 196 -28.22 -10.64 30.34
C TRP A 196 -28.44 -9.15 30.02
N ARG A 197 -29.69 -8.67 30.06
CA ARG A 197 -29.99 -7.23 29.89
C ARG A 197 -29.29 -6.38 30.95
N ASN A 198 -29.38 -6.77 32.22
CA ASN A 198 -28.71 -6.06 33.31
C ASN A 198 -27.18 -6.05 33.14
N LEU A 199 -26.58 -7.17 32.74
CA LEU A 199 -25.14 -7.26 32.48
C LEU A 199 -24.72 -6.37 31.30
N LYS A 200 -25.49 -6.38 30.20
CA LYS A 200 -25.23 -5.53 29.03
C LYS A 200 -25.35 -4.05 29.40
N GLN A 201 -26.35 -3.68 30.18
CA GLN A 201 -26.52 -2.31 30.67
C GLN A 201 -25.32 -1.88 31.53
N LYS A 202 -24.92 -2.67 32.52
CA LYS A 202 -23.76 -2.38 33.36
C LYS A 202 -22.46 -2.25 32.55
N ARG A 203 -22.29 -3.09 31.53
CA ARG A 203 -21.15 -2.99 30.59
C ARG A 203 -21.18 -1.69 29.79
N ASN A 204 -22.35 -1.27 29.31
CA ASN A 204 -22.52 -0.03 28.57
C ASN A 204 -22.26 1.20 29.44
N GLU A 205 -22.76 1.22 30.68
CA GLU A 205 -22.49 2.28 31.65
C GLU A 205 -20.99 2.39 31.95
N ASN A 206 -20.31 1.26 32.17
CA ASN A 206 -18.85 1.23 32.36
C ASN A 206 -18.10 1.70 31.12
N TYR A 207 -18.54 1.30 29.92
CA TYR A 207 -17.94 1.74 28.66
C TYR A 207 -18.06 3.26 28.48
N GLN A 208 -19.24 3.84 28.75
CA GLN A 208 -19.44 5.29 28.70
C GLN A 208 -18.52 6.04 29.67
N LYS A 209 -18.37 5.53 30.91
CA LYS A 209 -17.44 6.10 31.89
C LYS A 209 -16.00 6.06 31.37
N ILE A 210 -15.55 4.92 30.85
CA ILE A 210 -14.19 4.75 30.31
C ILE A 210 -13.95 5.70 29.13
N ILE A 211 -14.91 5.82 28.20
CA ILE A 211 -14.81 6.77 27.09
C ILE A 211 -14.68 8.20 27.61
N CYS A 212 -15.49 8.61 28.59
CA CYS A 212 -15.41 9.95 29.15
C CYS A 212 -14.01 10.24 29.72
N TYR A 213 -13.43 9.29 30.48
CA TYR A 213 -12.06 9.42 31.00
C TYR A 213 -11.00 9.46 29.89
N LEU A 214 -11.14 8.63 28.85
CA LEU A 214 -10.21 8.62 27.72
C LEU A 214 -10.27 9.92 26.92
N VAL A 215 -11.47 10.44 26.66
CA VAL A 215 -11.66 11.73 25.97
C VAL A 215 -11.09 12.86 26.80
N HIS A 216 -11.36 12.89 28.11
CA HIS A 216 -10.79 13.89 29.00
C HIS A 216 -9.25 13.85 28.97
N ARG A 217 -8.66 12.65 29.15
CA ARG A 217 -7.20 12.46 29.09
C ARG A 217 -6.63 12.89 27.74
N TYR A 218 -7.29 12.54 26.63
CA TYR A 218 -6.87 12.93 25.30
C TYR A 218 -6.89 14.45 25.13
N LEU A 219 -8.00 15.11 25.46
CA LEU A 219 -8.14 16.57 25.38
C LEU A 219 -7.10 17.30 26.24
N THR A 220 -6.88 16.86 27.48
CA THR A 220 -5.84 17.41 28.35
C THR A 220 -4.45 17.24 27.73
N SER A 221 -4.11 16.05 27.24
CA SER A 221 -2.81 15.78 26.62
C SER A 221 -2.59 16.57 25.33
N THR A 222 -3.64 16.75 24.53
CA THR A 222 -3.59 17.51 23.28
C THR A 222 -3.41 19.00 23.55
N ARG A 223 -4.12 19.56 24.55
CA ARG A 223 -3.92 20.96 24.98
C ARG A 223 -2.50 21.20 25.47
N GLN A 224 -1.95 20.30 26.28
CA GLN A 224 -0.56 20.39 26.74
C GLN A 224 0.43 20.37 25.58
N LYS A 225 0.25 19.46 24.61
CA LYS A 225 1.09 19.42 23.41
C LYS A 225 0.97 20.69 22.58
N MET A 226 -0.23 21.22 22.38
CA MET A 226 -0.42 22.50 21.68
C MET A 226 0.36 23.60 22.39
N GLN A 227 0.24 23.74 23.72
CA GLN A 227 0.97 24.73 24.50
C GLN A 227 2.50 24.56 24.49
N SER A 228 3.01 23.33 24.45
CA SER A 228 4.46 23.07 24.42
C SER A 228 5.07 23.23 23.03
N THR A 229 4.27 23.05 21.97
CA THR A 229 4.73 23.11 20.57
C THR A 229 4.46 24.48 19.96
N ASP A 230 3.58 25.29 20.56
CA ASP A 230 3.37 26.69 20.19
C ASP A 230 4.65 27.46 20.44
N GLN A 231 5.33 27.80 19.36
CA GLN A 231 6.39 28.79 19.39
C GLN A 231 5.75 30.15 19.68
N ALA A 232 6.29 30.92 20.63
CA ALA A 232 5.68 32.17 21.06
C ALA A 232 5.40 33.10 19.85
N THR A 233 4.13 33.18 19.44
CA THR A 233 3.68 34.00 18.32
C THR A 233 3.65 35.47 18.73
N VAL A 234 3.84 36.36 17.76
CA VAL A 234 3.79 37.81 17.96
C VAL A 234 2.42 38.25 18.52
N GLU A 235 1.35 37.52 18.18
CA GLU A 235 0.01 37.73 18.72
C GLU A 235 -0.07 37.49 20.24
N ASN A 236 0.58 36.43 20.75
CA ASN A 236 0.64 36.16 22.19
C ASN A 236 1.39 37.27 22.95
N LEU A 237 2.45 37.84 22.34
CA LEU A 237 3.18 38.99 22.92
C LEU A 237 2.35 40.28 22.88
N ASN A 238 1.60 40.51 21.81
CA ASN A 238 0.70 41.65 21.70
C ASN A 238 -0.43 41.58 22.73
N HIS A 239 -0.98 40.39 22.98
CA HIS A 239 -1.97 40.17 24.03
C HIS A 239 -1.40 40.47 25.42
N LEU A 240 -0.21 39.95 25.74
CA LEU A 240 0.48 40.25 27.01
C LEU A 240 0.76 41.75 27.19
N ARG A 241 1.17 42.44 26.11
CA ARG A 241 1.39 43.89 26.14
C ARG A 241 0.09 44.66 26.40
N GLN A 242 -1.03 44.23 25.81
CA GLN A 242 -2.35 44.79 26.08
C GLN A 242 -2.75 44.58 27.54
N ASP A 243 -2.59 43.36 28.08
CA ASP A 243 -2.90 43.04 29.48
C ASP A 243 -2.06 43.87 30.45
N LEU A 244 -0.75 44.01 30.20
CA LEU A 244 0.14 44.88 30.99
C LEU A 244 -0.27 46.36 30.90
N SER A 245 -0.67 46.83 29.72
CA SER A 245 -1.10 48.22 29.54
C SER A 245 -2.41 48.51 30.28
N LYS A 246 -3.33 47.53 30.29
CA LYS A 246 -4.59 47.58 31.03
C LYS A 246 -4.34 47.58 32.54
N PHE A 247 -3.51 46.65 33.03
CA PHE A 247 -3.10 46.59 34.43
C PHE A 247 -2.45 47.90 34.91
N ARG A 248 -1.55 48.47 34.10
CA ARG A 248 -0.92 49.76 34.41
C ARG A 248 -1.96 50.88 34.54
N ASN A 249 -2.96 50.92 33.66
CA ASN A 249 -4.01 51.92 33.72
C ASN A 249 -4.90 51.73 34.95
N GLU A 250 -5.33 50.50 35.26
CA GLU A 250 -6.10 50.19 36.47
C GLU A 250 -5.34 50.58 37.75
N MET A 251 -4.04 50.27 37.83
CA MET A 251 -3.19 50.66 38.97
C MET A 251 -3.04 52.18 39.09
N ARG A 252 -2.89 52.88 37.96
CA ARG A 252 -2.81 54.35 37.95
C ARG A 252 -4.12 54.98 38.41
N ASP A 253 -5.26 54.43 38.01
CA ASP A 253 -6.57 54.92 38.45
C ASP A 253 -6.74 54.68 39.95
N LEU A 254 -6.45 53.48 40.45
CA LEU A 254 -6.53 53.15 41.89
C LEU A 254 -5.62 54.02 42.75
N LEU A 255 -4.37 54.25 42.31
CA LEU A 255 -3.42 55.10 43.02
C LEU A 255 -3.80 56.58 42.90
N GLY A 256 -4.31 57.02 41.75
CA GLY A 256 -4.83 58.37 41.53
C GLY A 256 -6.06 58.69 42.40
N PHE A 257 -6.96 57.73 42.58
CA PHE A 257 -8.07 57.86 43.53
C PHE A 257 -7.59 57.95 44.98
N ARG A 258 -6.54 57.22 45.34
CA ARG A 258 -5.94 57.32 46.67
C ARG A 258 -5.31 58.69 46.89
N THR A 259 -4.45 59.17 45.98
CA THR A 259 -3.81 60.48 46.11
C THR A 259 -4.81 61.62 46.12
N SER A 260 -5.86 61.57 45.28
CA SER A 260 -6.96 62.54 45.29
C SER A 260 -7.70 62.61 46.62
N LYS A 261 -7.98 61.45 47.26
CA LYS A 261 -8.52 61.40 48.62
C LYS A 261 -7.55 62.04 49.63
N TYR A 262 -6.25 61.73 49.59
CA TYR A 262 -5.27 62.33 50.51
C TYR A 262 -5.15 63.87 50.33
N THR A 263 -5.21 64.38 49.09
CA THR A 263 -5.18 65.83 48.82
C THR A 263 -6.46 66.55 49.25
N MET A 264 -7.60 65.86 49.32
CA MET A 264 -8.85 66.43 49.85
C MET A 264 -8.82 66.58 51.38
N PHE A 265 -8.08 65.71 52.09
CA PHE A 265 -7.91 65.78 53.55
C PHE A 265 -6.76 66.70 54.00
N TYR A 266 -5.82 67.06 53.12
CA TYR A 266 -4.74 68.00 53.40
C TYR A 266 -4.54 68.98 52.23
N PRO A 267 -5.29 70.09 52.18
CA PRO A 267 -5.01 71.15 51.20
C PRO A 267 -3.70 71.83 51.58
N ARG A 268 -2.78 71.98 50.62
CA ARG A 268 -1.58 72.81 50.79
C ARG A 268 -2.03 74.27 50.86
N SER A 269 -1.66 74.94 51.95
CA SER A 269 -1.80 76.39 52.18
C SER A 269 -1.05 77.22 51.16
#